data_AF-A0A6N8EQY6-F1
#
_entry.id   AF-A0A6N8EQY6-F1
#
_cell.length_a   1.000
_cell.length_b   1.000
_cell.length_c   1.000
_cell.angle_alpha   90.00
_cell.angle_beta   90.00
_cell.angle_gamma   90.00
#
_symmetry.space_group_name_H-M   'P 1'
#
loop_
_entity.id
_entity.type
_entity.pdbx_description
1 polymer ?
#
loop_
_entity_poly.entity_id
_entity_poly.type
_entity_poly.pdbx_seq_one_letter_code
_entity_poly.pdbx_strand_id
1 'polypeptide(L)'
;MKLDNRKGLFAARIRGRSVIAGAGALLLLLTGWFGGGAFGAAPHAYAADSGKSGYTSDQLEAVDFLNEVRAKIGVQPVTLNREITQAAEAHAKYYNANKEGHPGLDPHSEKEGNEGFTGASVKERIRAAGWSSGSNGAAYGEVMHFKQNSSSSAIQGWLDSAYHRDIVLSPRYSEIGIGLVDGTAVVDMAGKGFASAISGGISVYPYDGQTEVPVGFYGNEFRTRSISLARSTRVTSYPRPRQRRSLLMKPRSRMRTEKKSLILMNCIRKKLCFCSPRRF
;
A
#
# COMPACT_ATOMS: atom_id res chain seq x y z
N MET A 1 -45.01 28.02 -46.53
CA MET A 1 -44.65 26.59 -46.68
C MET A 1 -45.69 25.78 -45.88
N LYS A 2 -46.17 24.67 -46.46
CA LYS A 2 -47.43 23.98 -46.15
C LYS A 2 -47.47 23.25 -44.79
N LEU A 3 -48.62 23.41 -44.14
CA LEU A 3 -49.48 22.49 -43.35
C LEU A 3 -48.96 21.13 -42.86
N ASP A 4 -49.31 20.89 -41.60
CA ASP A 4 -49.25 19.67 -40.79
C ASP A 4 -50.05 18.49 -41.35
N ASN A 5 -49.60 17.25 -41.09
CA ASN A 5 -50.49 16.09 -40.94
C ASN A 5 -49.81 14.87 -40.23
N ARG A 6 -50.27 14.61 -38.99
CA ARG A 6 -50.81 13.32 -38.47
C ARG A 6 -49.96 12.05 -38.31
N LYS A 7 -50.04 11.50 -37.07
CA LYS A 7 -50.69 10.23 -36.61
C LYS A 7 -49.79 9.20 -35.87
N GLY A 8 -50.34 8.69 -34.75
CA GLY A 8 -49.94 7.47 -34.01
C GLY A 8 -49.88 7.74 -32.49
N LEU A 9 -50.97 7.81 -31.73
CA LEU A 9 -51.96 6.79 -31.32
C LEU A 9 -51.35 5.60 -30.57
N PHE A 10 -51.45 5.58 -29.23
CA PHE A 10 -51.84 4.40 -28.43
C PHE A 10 -52.35 4.87 -27.05
N ALA A 11 -53.66 4.78 -26.86
CA ALA A 11 -54.35 5.00 -25.59
C ALA A 11 -54.93 3.68 -25.09
N ALA A 12 -54.97 3.58 -23.76
CA ALA A 12 -55.35 2.44 -22.94
C ALA A 12 -56.74 1.85 -23.24
N ARG A 13 -56.92 0.56 -22.90
CA ARG A 13 -58.25 -0.03 -22.68
C ARG A 13 -58.24 -1.01 -21.50
N ILE A 14 -58.96 -0.59 -20.45
CA ILE A 14 -59.44 -1.40 -19.32
C ILE A 14 -60.73 -2.10 -19.76
N ARG A 15 -60.95 -3.38 -19.37
CA ARG A 15 -62.20 -3.93 -18.80
C ARG A 15 -62.20 -5.47 -18.76
N GLY A 16 -62.68 -6.02 -17.63
CA GLY A 16 -63.24 -7.39 -17.55
C GLY A 16 -63.26 -7.93 -16.11
N ARG A 17 -64.44 -7.99 -15.48
CA ARG A 17 -64.70 -8.54 -14.12
C ARG A 17 -65.48 -9.87 -14.22
N SER A 18 -65.17 -10.78 -13.28
CA SER A 18 -66.01 -11.85 -12.66
C SER A 18 -66.39 -13.06 -13.55
N VAL A 19 -66.48 -14.33 -13.11
CA VAL A 19 -66.97 -15.04 -11.89
C VAL A 19 -66.20 -16.42 -11.86
N ILE A 20 -65.91 -17.16 -10.77
CA ILE A 20 -66.75 -18.13 -10.00
C ILE A 20 -65.93 -18.68 -8.82
N ALA A 21 -66.65 -18.98 -7.74
CA ALA A 21 -66.29 -19.49 -6.43
C ALA A 21 -65.55 -20.85 -6.35
N GLY A 22 -64.86 -21.07 -5.23
CA GLY A 22 -64.42 -22.37 -4.73
C GLY A 22 -63.89 -22.24 -3.31
N ALA A 23 -64.72 -22.62 -2.33
CA ALA A 23 -64.40 -22.63 -0.90
C ALA A 23 -63.41 -23.75 -0.55
N GLY A 24 -62.53 -23.50 0.41
CA GLY A 24 -61.63 -24.50 0.98
C GLY A 24 -60.81 -23.90 2.11
N ALA A 25 -61.34 -23.99 3.33
CA ALA A 25 -60.68 -23.54 4.55
C ALA A 25 -59.48 -24.45 4.91
N LEU A 26 -58.37 -23.87 5.34
CA LEU A 26 -57.55 -24.48 6.38
C LEU A 26 -56.85 -23.41 7.23
N LEU A 27 -57.28 -23.36 8.48
CA LEU A 27 -56.77 -22.56 9.57
C LEU A 27 -55.60 -23.34 10.21
N LEU A 28 -54.40 -22.75 10.28
CA LEU A 28 -53.40 -23.09 11.28
C LEU A 28 -52.73 -21.81 11.78
N LEU A 29 -53.18 -21.41 12.98
CA LEU A 29 -52.49 -20.51 13.90
C LEU A 29 -51.14 -21.13 14.29
N LEU A 30 -50.11 -20.30 14.53
CA LEU A 30 -49.25 -20.37 15.73
C LEU A 30 -48.25 -19.19 15.76
N THR A 31 -48.61 -18.23 16.61
CA THR A 31 -47.77 -17.49 17.59
C THR A 31 -46.42 -16.92 17.14
N GLY A 32 -46.35 -15.58 17.13
CA GLY A 32 -45.12 -14.83 17.25
C GLY A 32 -44.53 -14.92 18.65
N TRP A 33 -43.20 -15.04 18.72
CA TRP A 33 -42.41 -14.88 19.93
C TRP A 33 -41.30 -13.86 19.65
N PHE A 34 -41.34 -12.76 20.40
CA PHE A 34 -40.28 -11.75 20.50
C PHE A 34 -39.05 -12.38 21.18
N GLY A 35 -37.94 -12.52 20.45
CA GLY A 35 -36.65 -12.95 20.99
C GLY A 35 -35.60 -11.87 20.74
N GLY A 36 -35.12 -11.25 21.82
CA GLY A 36 -34.15 -10.17 21.82
C GLY A 36 -32.82 -10.54 21.16
N GLY A 37 -32.24 -9.57 20.45
CA GLY A 37 -30.93 -9.68 19.84
C GLY A 37 -29.83 -9.79 20.89
N ALA A 38 -29.13 -10.92 20.88
CA ALA A 38 -27.79 -11.04 21.40
C ALA A 38 -26.82 -10.68 20.26
N PHE A 39 -26.05 -9.60 20.43
CA PHE A 39 -24.90 -9.28 19.59
C PHE A 39 -23.78 -10.29 19.86
N GLY A 40 -23.86 -11.45 19.22
CA GLY A 40 -22.72 -12.34 19.02
C GLY A 40 -22.15 -12.06 17.63
N ALA A 41 -21.05 -11.32 17.55
CA ALA A 41 -20.27 -11.24 16.32
C ALA A 41 -19.66 -12.62 16.05
N ALA A 42 -20.30 -13.40 15.17
CA ALA A 42 -19.71 -14.60 14.62
C ALA A 42 -18.51 -14.20 13.75
N PRO A 43 -17.39 -14.95 13.77
CA PRO A 43 -16.29 -14.70 12.85
C PRO A 43 -16.79 -14.98 11.43
N HIS A 44 -16.92 -13.93 10.62
CA HIS A 44 -17.17 -14.05 9.20
C HIS A 44 -15.88 -14.59 8.57
N ALA A 45 -15.84 -15.91 8.38
CA ALA A 45 -14.91 -16.53 7.47
C ALA A 45 -15.19 -15.97 6.07
N TYR A 46 -14.29 -15.13 5.56
CA TYR A 46 -14.30 -14.72 4.15
C TYR A 46 -13.99 -15.96 3.32
N ALA A 47 -15.04 -16.68 2.91
CA ALA A 47 -14.94 -17.67 1.86
C ALA A 47 -14.50 -16.95 0.58
N ALA A 48 -13.46 -17.47 -0.07
CA ALA A 48 -12.95 -16.97 -1.33
C ALA A 48 -14.03 -17.08 -2.42
N ASP A 49 -14.82 -16.03 -2.61
CA ASP A 49 -15.64 -15.86 -3.80
C ASP A 49 -14.69 -15.51 -4.96
N SER A 50 -14.17 -16.53 -5.62
CA SER A 50 -13.38 -16.36 -6.84
C SER A 50 -14.33 -15.92 -7.96
N GLY A 51 -14.51 -14.61 -8.09
CA GLY A 51 -15.29 -14.01 -9.15
C GLY A 51 -14.74 -14.38 -10.53
N LYS A 52 -15.48 -14.04 -11.59
CA LYS A 52 -15.17 -14.33 -13.01
C LYS A 52 -13.75 -13.94 -13.47
N SER A 53 -13.01 -13.16 -12.69
CA SER A 53 -11.62 -12.73 -12.91
C SER A 53 -10.54 -13.69 -12.35
N GLY A 54 -10.93 -14.67 -11.52
CA GLY A 54 -9.97 -15.52 -10.80
C GLY A 54 -9.37 -14.88 -9.54
N TYR A 55 -9.88 -13.71 -9.13
CA TYR A 55 -9.54 -13.00 -7.88
C TYR A 55 -10.75 -12.94 -6.95
N THR A 56 -10.51 -12.75 -5.65
CA THR A 56 -11.57 -12.56 -4.66
C THR A 56 -12.15 -11.14 -4.70
N SER A 57 -13.37 -10.96 -4.17
CA SER A 57 -13.95 -9.62 -4.00
C SER A 57 -13.06 -8.70 -3.15
N ASP A 58 -12.49 -9.21 -2.04
CA ASP A 58 -11.56 -8.46 -1.18
C ASP A 58 -10.32 -7.97 -1.94
N GLN A 59 -9.75 -8.79 -2.82
CA GLN A 59 -8.61 -8.39 -3.66
C GLN A 59 -8.99 -7.29 -4.65
N LEU A 60 -10.16 -7.43 -5.29
CA LEU A 60 -10.66 -6.45 -6.27
C LEU A 60 -10.96 -5.10 -5.61
N GLU A 61 -11.68 -5.12 -4.49
CA GLU A 61 -12.00 -3.91 -3.72
C GLU A 61 -10.73 -3.20 -3.23
N ALA A 62 -9.73 -3.96 -2.78
CA ALA A 62 -8.47 -3.42 -2.30
C ALA A 62 -7.63 -2.76 -3.41
N VAL A 63 -7.52 -3.40 -4.58
CA VAL A 63 -6.77 -2.79 -5.71
C VAL A 63 -7.49 -1.57 -6.27
N ASP A 64 -8.82 -1.59 -6.32
CA ASP A 64 -9.62 -0.45 -6.78
C ASP A 64 -9.44 0.74 -5.84
N PHE A 65 -9.55 0.51 -4.53
CA PHE A 65 -9.27 1.53 -3.51
C PHE A 65 -7.86 2.13 -3.63
N LEU A 66 -6.83 1.30 -3.79
CA LEU A 66 -5.46 1.79 -3.97
C LEU A 66 -5.32 2.62 -5.25
N ASN A 67 -5.94 2.18 -6.35
CA ASN A 67 -5.87 2.87 -7.63
C ASN A 67 -6.60 4.21 -7.62
N GLU A 68 -7.71 4.35 -6.87
CA GLU A 68 -8.36 5.65 -6.63
C GLU A 68 -7.40 6.64 -5.95
N VAL A 69 -6.67 6.18 -4.93
CA VAL A 69 -5.67 7.02 -4.23
C VAL A 69 -4.51 7.37 -5.16
N ARG A 70 -4.00 6.39 -5.92
CA ARG A 70 -2.90 6.60 -6.89
C ARG A 70 -3.30 7.61 -7.97
N ALA A 71 -4.54 7.56 -8.46
CA ALA A 71 -5.06 8.52 -9.43
C ALA A 71 -5.08 9.95 -8.89
N LYS A 72 -5.53 10.15 -7.64
CA LYS A 72 -5.59 11.48 -6.99
C LYS A 72 -4.21 12.14 -6.82
N ILE A 73 -3.14 11.35 -6.79
CA ILE A 73 -1.75 11.83 -6.66
C ILE A 73 -0.95 11.76 -7.97
N GLY A 74 -1.61 11.48 -9.10
CA GLY A 74 -1.00 11.42 -10.42
C GLY A 74 -0.11 10.20 -10.68
N VAL A 75 -0.20 9.16 -9.84
CA VAL A 75 0.57 7.92 -9.99
C VAL A 75 -0.25 6.90 -10.81
N GLN A 76 0.41 6.22 -11.75
CA GLN A 76 -0.25 5.23 -12.61
C GLN A 76 -0.87 4.08 -11.81
N PRO A 77 -2.01 3.52 -12.24
CA PRO A 77 -2.63 2.41 -11.54
C PRO A 77 -1.74 1.16 -11.60
N VAL A 78 -1.99 0.24 -10.67
CA VAL A 78 -1.43 -1.11 -10.67
C VAL A 78 -2.50 -2.12 -11.04
N THR A 79 -2.09 -3.22 -11.66
CA THR A 79 -2.98 -4.32 -12.05
C THR A 79 -2.73 -5.54 -11.16
N LEU A 80 -3.79 -6.19 -10.70
CA LEU A 80 -3.65 -7.48 -10.01
C LEU A 80 -3.00 -8.50 -10.93
N ASN A 81 -1.95 -9.15 -10.43
CA ASN A 81 -1.24 -10.22 -11.11
C ASN A 81 -1.39 -11.52 -10.31
N ARG A 82 -1.70 -12.62 -11.01
CA ARG A 82 -2.05 -13.90 -10.38
C ARG A 82 -0.84 -14.55 -9.72
N GLU A 83 0.31 -14.54 -10.38
CA GLU A 83 1.57 -15.10 -9.87
C GLU A 83 2.04 -14.33 -8.63
N ILE A 84 2.00 -13.00 -8.66
CA ILE A 84 2.37 -12.18 -7.49
C ILE A 84 1.37 -12.40 -6.34
N THR A 85 0.07 -12.52 -6.65
CA THR A 85 -0.97 -12.80 -5.64
C THR A 85 -0.74 -14.15 -4.96
N GLN A 86 -0.39 -15.19 -5.73
CA GLN A 86 -0.02 -16.49 -5.18
C GLN A 86 1.20 -16.40 -4.26
N ALA A 87 2.21 -15.62 -4.63
CA ALA A 87 3.38 -15.40 -3.77
C ALA A 87 3.00 -14.71 -2.45
N ALA A 88 2.18 -13.67 -2.50
CA ALA A 88 1.72 -12.95 -1.31
C ALA A 88 0.89 -13.85 -0.37
N GLU A 89 -0.05 -14.63 -0.92
CA GLU A 89 -0.85 -15.58 -0.15
C GLU A 89 -0.01 -16.71 0.46
N ALA A 90 0.96 -17.24 -0.30
CA ALA A 90 1.88 -18.26 0.18
C ALA A 90 2.75 -17.71 1.32
N HIS A 91 3.24 -16.48 1.18
CA HIS A 91 4.05 -15.84 2.21
C HIS A 91 3.26 -15.55 3.49
N ALA A 92 2.01 -15.12 3.38
CA ALA A 92 1.12 -14.97 4.53
C ALA A 92 0.94 -16.30 5.29
N LYS A 93 0.72 -17.41 4.56
CA LYS A 93 0.64 -18.77 5.12
C LYS A 93 1.95 -19.17 5.79
N TYR A 94 3.09 -18.95 5.12
CA TYR A 94 4.41 -19.22 5.65
C TYR A 94 4.63 -18.51 6.99
N TYR A 95 4.41 -17.19 7.03
CA TYR A 95 4.60 -16.42 8.25
C TYR A 95 3.69 -16.95 9.37
N ASN A 96 2.44 -17.27 9.03
CA ASN A 96 1.48 -17.75 10.02
C ASN A 96 1.85 -19.10 10.62
N ALA A 97 2.37 -20.03 9.83
CA ALA A 97 2.78 -21.37 10.26
C ALA A 97 4.05 -21.33 11.13
N ASN A 98 4.94 -20.37 10.90
CA ASN A 98 6.27 -20.38 11.49
C ASN A 98 6.47 -19.38 12.65
N LYS A 99 5.65 -18.32 12.75
CA LYS A 99 5.85 -17.23 13.74
C LYS A 99 5.89 -17.67 15.21
N GLU A 100 5.21 -18.75 15.58
CA GLU A 100 5.19 -19.26 16.96
C GLU A 100 6.46 -20.04 17.31
N GLY A 101 6.97 -20.83 16.36
CA GLY A 101 8.20 -21.63 16.53
C GLY A 101 9.49 -20.84 16.34
N HIS A 102 9.41 -19.62 15.79
CA HIS A 102 10.55 -18.78 15.47
C HIS A 102 10.38 -17.35 16.03
N PRO A 103 10.66 -17.13 17.33
CA PRO A 103 10.65 -15.79 17.91
C PRO A 103 11.58 -14.84 17.14
N GLY A 104 11.05 -13.69 16.73
CA GLY A 104 11.80 -12.72 15.94
C GLY A 104 11.94 -13.09 14.45
N LEU A 105 11.13 -14.01 13.93
CA LEU A 105 10.99 -14.24 12.50
C LEU A 105 10.76 -12.90 11.79
N ASP A 106 11.63 -12.58 10.85
CA ASP A 106 11.53 -11.39 10.04
C ASP A 106 10.29 -11.52 9.14
N PRO A 107 9.34 -10.55 9.21
CA PRO A 107 8.15 -10.61 8.38
C PRO A 107 8.45 -10.61 6.89
N HIS A 108 9.57 -10.05 6.43
CA HIS A 108 9.83 -9.91 4.99
C HIS A 108 10.71 -11.01 4.38
N SER A 109 11.12 -12.00 5.17
CA SER A 109 11.96 -13.09 4.70
C SER A 109 11.43 -14.46 5.08
N GLU A 110 11.78 -15.44 4.26
CA GLU A 110 11.56 -16.84 4.56
C GLU A 110 12.90 -17.54 4.80
N LYS A 111 12.86 -18.55 5.67
CA LYS A 111 14.00 -19.40 5.99
C LYS A 111 13.84 -20.77 5.32
N GLU A 112 14.86 -21.16 4.56
CA GLU A 112 14.90 -22.49 3.94
C GLU A 112 14.79 -23.60 4.99
N GLY A 113 14.04 -24.65 4.66
CA GLY A 113 13.75 -25.78 5.54
C GLY A 113 12.54 -25.61 6.45
N ASN A 114 11.99 -24.40 6.57
CA ASN A 114 10.72 -24.17 7.27
C ASN A 114 9.52 -24.57 6.40
N GLU A 115 8.42 -24.95 7.05
CA GLU A 115 7.19 -25.33 6.36
C GLU A 115 6.67 -24.19 5.48
N GLY A 116 6.32 -24.51 4.23
CA GLY A 116 5.76 -23.54 3.28
C GLY A 116 6.81 -22.63 2.62
N PHE A 117 8.11 -22.89 2.78
CA PHE A 117 9.16 -22.10 2.13
C PHE A 117 9.01 -22.10 0.60
N THR A 118 9.02 -20.91 0.02
CA THR A 118 8.94 -20.65 -1.43
C THR A 118 10.09 -19.78 -1.93
N GLY A 119 10.71 -18.98 -1.07
CA GLY A 119 11.88 -18.16 -1.40
C GLY A 119 12.25 -17.19 -0.29
N ALA A 120 13.54 -16.95 -0.08
CA ALA A 120 14.02 -16.20 1.07
C ALA A 120 13.67 -14.70 1.03
N SER A 121 13.49 -14.14 -0.17
CA SER A 121 13.09 -12.74 -0.38
C SER A 121 11.84 -12.62 -1.25
N VAL A 122 11.12 -11.50 -1.17
CA VAL A 122 9.97 -11.18 -2.04
C VAL A 122 10.26 -11.43 -3.52
N LYS A 123 11.46 -11.06 -3.99
CA LYS A 123 11.90 -11.30 -5.36
C LYS A 123 11.95 -12.79 -5.70
N GLU A 124 12.48 -13.61 -4.80
CA GLU A 124 12.58 -15.05 -5.00
C GLU A 124 11.19 -15.70 -4.98
N ARG A 125 10.32 -15.30 -4.05
CA ARG A 125 8.94 -15.81 -3.97
C ARG A 125 8.12 -15.48 -5.21
N ILE A 126 8.15 -14.22 -5.65
CA ILE A 126 7.47 -13.77 -6.87
C ILE A 126 7.97 -14.53 -8.10
N ARG A 127 9.29 -14.78 -8.19
CA ARG A 127 9.87 -15.57 -9.30
C ARG A 127 9.51 -17.05 -9.22
N ALA A 128 9.49 -17.62 -8.02
CA ALA A 128 9.07 -19.00 -7.79
C ALA A 128 7.61 -19.23 -8.19
N ALA A 129 6.75 -18.21 -8.01
CA ALA A 129 5.37 -18.21 -8.49
C ALA A 129 5.22 -18.02 -10.02
N GLY A 130 6.32 -17.81 -10.75
CA GLY A 130 6.34 -17.76 -12.21
C GLY A 130 6.34 -16.35 -12.82
N TRP A 131 6.34 -15.29 -12.00
CA TRP A 131 6.39 -13.93 -12.52
C TRP A 131 7.77 -13.58 -13.08
N SER A 132 7.80 -12.87 -14.23
CA SER A 132 9.02 -12.41 -14.87
C SER A 132 8.86 -11.00 -15.44
N SER A 133 9.86 -10.13 -15.23
CA SER A 133 9.90 -8.78 -15.79
C SER A 133 10.34 -8.72 -17.26
N GLY A 134 10.60 -9.88 -17.88
CA GLY A 134 11.20 -9.99 -19.20
C GLY A 134 12.65 -9.48 -19.22
N SER A 135 13.06 -8.90 -20.36
CA SER A 135 14.41 -8.37 -20.58
C SER A 135 14.69 -7.04 -19.89
N ASN A 136 13.66 -6.37 -19.36
CA ASN A 136 13.81 -5.16 -18.60
C ASN A 136 14.11 -5.52 -17.14
N GLY A 137 14.98 -4.74 -16.48
CA GLY A 137 15.18 -4.89 -15.04
C GLY A 137 13.85 -4.81 -14.27
N ALA A 138 13.84 -5.33 -13.04
CA ALA A 138 12.64 -5.38 -12.21
C ALA A 138 12.76 -4.49 -10.97
N ALA A 139 11.62 -3.97 -10.51
CA ALA A 139 11.45 -3.44 -9.16
C ALA A 139 10.54 -4.38 -8.37
N TYR A 140 10.87 -4.59 -7.10
CA TYR A 140 10.07 -5.36 -6.15
C TYR A 140 9.80 -4.52 -4.90
N GLY A 141 8.69 -4.76 -4.23
CA GLY A 141 8.35 -4.14 -2.95
C GLY A 141 7.39 -5.04 -2.20
N GLU A 142 7.44 -4.99 -0.88
CA GLU A 142 6.53 -5.74 -0.03
C GLU A 142 6.15 -4.89 1.17
N VAL A 143 4.90 -5.02 1.58
CA VAL A 143 4.40 -4.51 2.85
C VAL A 143 3.53 -5.58 3.52
N MET A 144 3.61 -5.65 4.84
CA MET A 144 2.79 -6.58 5.63
C MET A 144 2.03 -5.84 6.72
N HIS A 145 0.86 -6.36 7.08
CA HIS A 145 0.05 -5.84 8.16
C HIS A 145 -0.68 -6.98 8.86
N PHE A 146 -0.62 -7.00 10.18
CA PHE A 146 -1.22 -8.06 10.99
C PHE A 146 -2.56 -7.63 11.56
N LYS A 147 -3.35 -8.63 11.98
CA LYS A 147 -4.68 -8.47 12.59
C LYS A 147 -5.66 -7.70 11.71
N GLN A 148 -5.62 -7.96 10.41
CA GLN A 148 -6.49 -7.30 9.43
C GLN A 148 -7.73 -8.14 9.13
N ASN A 149 -8.86 -7.46 8.93
CA ASN A 149 -10.12 -8.11 8.56
C ASN A 149 -10.42 -8.00 7.05
N SER A 150 -9.72 -7.11 6.34
CA SER A 150 -9.80 -6.95 4.90
C SER A 150 -8.50 -6.39 4.34
N SER A 151 -8.25 -6.63 3.05
CA SER A 151 -7.08 -6.09 2.36
C SER A 151 -7.16 -4.57 2.20
N SER A 152 -8.36 -4.02 2.01
CA SER A 152 -8.58 -2.57 1.96
C SER A 152 -8.21 -1.87 3.28
N SER A 153 -8.51 -2.49 4.42
CA SER A 153 -8.08 -2.00 5.75
C SER A 153 -6.56 -2.00 5.88
N ALA A 154 -5.89 -3.04 5.39
CA ALA A 154 -4.43 -3.12 5.37
C ALA A 154 -3.82 -2.00 4.52
N ILE A 155 -4.37 -1.77 3.32
CA ILE A 155 -3.95 -0.69 2.42
C ILE A 155 -4.12 0.68 3.07
N GLN A 156 -5.25 0.95 3.71
CA GLN A 156 -5.45 2.18 4.47
C GLN A 156 -4.39 2.32 5.57
N GLY A 157 -4.12 1.27 6.34
CA GLY A 157 -3.09 1.27 7.38
C GLY A 157 -1.69 1.59 6.84
N TRP A 158 -1.29 1.05 5.67
CA TRP A 158 -0.02 1.40 5.04
C TRP A 158 -0.01 2.83 4.52
N LEU A 159 -1.11 3.30 3.92
CA LEU A 159 -1.29 4.69 3.51
C LEU A 159 -1.20 5.66 4.69
N ASP A 160 -1.53 5.24 5.91
CA ASP A 160 -1.43 6.04 7.13
C ASP A 160 -0.05 5.98 7.80
N SER A 161 0.91 5.25 7.23
CA SER A 161 2.29 5.14 7.74
C SER A 161 3.30 5.73 6.75
N ALA A 162 4.34 6.42 7.22
CA ALA A 162 5.21 7.16 6.32
C ALA A 162 6.00 6.22 5.39
N TYR A 163 6.57 5.16 5.95
CA TYR A 163 7.47 4.27 5.23
C TYR A 163 6.74 3.29 4.30
N HIS A 164 5.61 2.70 4.74
CA HIS A 164 4.88 1.77 3.87
C HIS A 164 4.14 2.50 2.75
N ARG A 165 3.63 3.71 3.02
CA ARG A 165 3.06 4.60 1.99
C ARG A 165 4.01 4.80 0.82
N ASP A 166 5.29 4.99 1.11
CA ASP A 166 6.30 5.24 0.08
C ASP A 166 6.43 4.06 -0.91
N ILE A 167 6.20 2.83 -0.43
CA ILE A 167 6.19 1.59 -1.22
C ILE A 167 4.89 1.49 -2.03
N VAL A 168 3.72 1.54 -1.38
CA VAL A 168 2.42 1.32 -2.06
C VAL A 168 2.08 2.43 -3.07
N LEU A 169 2.57 3.65 -2.87
CA LEU A 169 2.41 4.78 -3.81
C LEU A 169 3.61 4.96 -4.75
N SER A 170 4.56 4.02 -4.79
CA SER A 170 5.70 4.12 -5.68
C SER A 170 5.29 4.01 -7.16
N PRO A 171 5.77 4.92 -8.03
CA PRO A 171 5.53 4.84 -9.48
C PRO A 171 6.38 3.77 -10.18
N ARG A 172 7.23 3.03 -9.44
CA ARG A 172 8.05 1.93 -9.97
C ARG A 172 7.25 0.64 -10.18
N TYR A 173 6.10 0.54 -9.53
CA TYR A 173 5.27 -0.66 -9.57
C TYR A 173 4.11 -0.46 -10.54
N SER A 174 3.85 -1.51 -11.32
CA SER A 174 2.76 -1.59 -12.29
C SER A 174 1.85 -2.79 -12.03
N GLU A 175 2.30 -3.74 -11.21
CA GLU A 175 1.59 -4.96 -10.85
C GLU A 175 1.60 -5.12 -9.34
N ILE A 176 0.52 -5.71 -8.83
CA ILE A 176 0.30 -5.95 -7.40
C ILE A 176 -0.21 -7.37 -7.20
N GLY A 177 0.21 -8.02 -6.12
CA GLY A 177 -0.42 -9.21 -5.57
C GLY A 177 -0.87 -8.94 -4.15
N ILE A 178 -2.03 -9.48 -3.78
CA ILE A 178 -2.68 -9.21 -2.50
C ILE A 178 -3.04 -10.54 -1.84
N GLY A 179 -2.42 -10.83 -0.69
CA GLY A 179 -2.74 -12.00 0.11
C GLY A 179 -3.24 -11.61 1.49
N LEU A 180 -4.35 -12.19 1.95
CA LEU A 180 -4.83 -12.07 3.31
C LEU A 180 -5.15 -13.46 3.86
N VAL A 181 -4.40 -13.89 4.86
CA VAL A 181 -4.55 -15.23 5.46
C VAL A 181 -4.54 -15.08 6.98
N ASP A 182 -5.61 -15.50 7.65
CA ASP A 182 -5.76 -15.50 9.10
C ASP A 182 -5.33 -14.19 9.78
N GLY A 183 -5.71 -13.07 9.17
CA GLY A 183 -5.39 -11.72 9.64
C GLY A 183 -4.00 -11.19 9.30
N THR A 184 -3.18 -11.97 8.58
CA THR A 184 -1.91 -11.51 8.01
C THR A 184 -2.13 -11.06 6.57
N ALA A 185 -2.12 -9.74 6.35
CA ALA A 185 -2.18 -9.12 5.05
C ALA A 185 -0.76 -8.92 4.50
N VAL A 186 -0.55 -9.30 3.24
CA VAL A 186 0.69 -9.14 2.47
C VAL A 186 0.33 -8.50 1.14
N VAL A 187 1.03 -7.42 0.80
CA VAL A 187 1.00 -6.85 -0.53
C VAL A 187 2.39 -6.89 -1.12
N ASP A 188 2.49 -7.61 -2.23
CA ASP A 188 3.68 -7.71 -3.05
C ASP A 188 3.50 -6.84 -4.29
N MET A 189 4.52 -6.05 -4.61
CA MET A 189 4.52 -5.11 -5.71
C MET A 189 5.62 -5.48 -6.68
N ALA A 190 5.30 -5.50 -7.97
CA ALA A 190 6.30 -5.67 -9.01
C ALA A 190 6.11 -4.66 -10.14
N GLY A 191 7.18 -4.46 -10.90
CA GLY A 191 7.14 -3.62 -12.07
C GLY A 191 8.48 -3.54 -12.75
N LYS A 192 8.55 -2.64 -13.72
CA LYS A 192 9.78 -2.36 -14.46
C LYS A 192 10.80 -1.68 -13.53
N GLY A 193 12.08 -1.84 -13.82
CA GLY A 193 13.18 -1.34 -12.98
C GLY A 193 13.24 0.19 -12.86
N PHE A 194 12.45 0.91 -13.67
CA PHE A 194 12.35 2.37 -13.71
C PHE A 194 10.96 2.85 -13.28
N ALA A 195 10.91 4.07 -12.73
CA ALA A 195 9.65 4.71 -12.37
C ALA A 195 8.88 5.17 -13.60
N SER A 196 7.56 4.94 -13.60
CA SER A 196 6.63 5.58 -14.52
C SER A 196 6.57 7.09 -14.28
N ALA A 197 6.22 7.84 -15.33
CA ALA A 197 5.99 9.27 -15.20
C ALA A 197 4.81 9.55 -14.25
N ILE A 198 4.97 10.55 -13.39
CA ILE A 198 3.91 11.08 -12.53
C ILE A 198 3.16 12.15 -13.33
N SER A 199 1.84 12.00 -13.43
CA SER A 199 0.98 13.02 -14.04
C SER A 199 1.06 14.31 -13.21
N GLY A 200 1.35 15.45 -13.87
CA GLY A 200 1.59 16.72 -13.19
C GLY A 200 3.01 16.88 -12.60
N GLY A 201 3.90 15.90 -12.78
CA GLY A 201 5.33 15.99 -12.47
C GLY A 201 5.72 15.86 -10.99
N ILE A 202 4.82 16.18 -10.06
CA ILE A 202 5.01 16.04 -8.61
C ILE A 202 3.84 15.26 -8.03
N SER A 203 4.14 14.27 -7.18
CA SER A 203 3.14 13.53 -6.41
C SER A 203 3.23 13.96 -4.94
N VAL A 204 2.09 14.34 -4.36
CA VAL A 204 1.98 14.80 -2.97
C VAL A 204 0.95 13.97 -2.24
N TYR A 205 1.30 13.49 -1.05
CA TYR A 205 0.37 12.84 -0.13
C TYR A 205 0.53 13.45 1.27
N PRO A 206 -0.56 13.79 1.97
CA PRO A 206 -1.96 13.71 1.57
C PRO A 206 -2.29 14.54 0.32
N TYR A 207 -3.29 14.13 -0.46
CA TYR A 207 -3.70 14.87 -1.66
C TYR A 207 -4.59 16.07 -1.29
N ASP A 208 -4.70 17.04 -2.20
CA ASP A 208 -5.52 18.22 -1.98
C ASP A 208 -6.99 17.84 -1.75
N GLY A 209 -7.60 18.40 -0.70
CA GLY A 209 -8.96 18.06 -0.28
C GLY A 209 -9.14 16.69 0.39
N GLN A 210 -8.06 15.95 0.71
CA GLN A 210 -8.19 14.70 1.47
C GLN A 210 -8.73 14.98 2.88
N THR A 211 -9.82 14.31 3.24
CA THR A 211 -10.42 14.34 4.58
C THR A 211 -9.90 13.19 5.44
N GLU A 212 -10.07 13.30 6.77
CA GLU A 212 -9.76 12.24 7.75
C GLU A 212 -8.30 11.74 7.74
N VAL A 213 -7.37 12.59 7.31
CA VAL A 213 -5.93 12.29 7.36
C VAL A 213 -5.46 12.25 8.82
N PRO A 214 -4.83 11.15 9.28
CA PRO A 214 -4.24 11.09 10.60
C PRO A 214 -3.14 12.15 10.80
N VAL A 215 -3.12 12.77 11.99
CA VAL A 215 -2.10 13.77 12.36
C VAL A 215 -0.79 13.16 12.88
N GLY A 216 -0.66 11.83 12.82
CA GLY A 216 0.50 11.07 13.29
C GLY A 216 0.59 9.71 12.60
N PHE A 217 1.75 9.06 12.76
CA PHE A 217 2.00 7.72 12.22
C PHE A 217 1.93 6.70 13.37
N TYR A 218 1.12 5.65 13.18
CA TYR A 218 0.82 4.66 14.23
C TYR A 218 1.11 3.21 13.81
N GLY A 219 1.89 3.01 12.75
CA GLY A 219 2.36 1.68 12.32
C GLY A 219 3.63 1.24 13.06
N ASN A 220 3.84 -0.06 13.21
CA ASN A 220 5.11 -0.63 13.66
C ASN A 220 6.19 -0.42 12.56
N GLU A 221 6.72 0.80 12.48
CA GLU A 221 7.71 1.23 11.50
C GLU A 221 9.11 0.67 11.86
N PHE A 222 9.38 -0.59 11.54
CA PHE A 222 10.73 -1.13 11.66
C PHE A 222 11.59 -0.68 10.45
N ARG A 223 12.68 0.03 10.72
CA ARG A 223 13.61 0.50 9.69
C ARG A 223 14.45 -0.67 9.14
N THR A 224 14.15 -1.16 7.94
CA THR A 224 15.14 -1.94 7.17
C THR A 224 16.15 -1.00 6.50
N ARG A 225 17.44 -1.14 6.86
CA ARG A 225 18.56 -0.44 6.19
C ARG A 225 18.88 -1.13 4.85
N SER A 226 18.04 -1.02 3.82
CA SER A 226 18.42 -1.49 2.47
C SER A 226 17.58 -0.92 1.33
N ILE A 227 17.12 0.33 1.40
CA ILE A 227 16.62 1.02 0.19
C ILE A 227 17.67 2.03 -0.26
N SER A 228 18.32 1.72 -1.38
CA SER A 228 19.15 2.67 -2.12
C SER A 228 18.28 3.84 -2.59
N LEU A 229 18.37 4.97 -1.91
CA LEU A 229 17.75 6.22 -2.34
C LEU A 229 18.45 6.71 -3.61
N ALA A 230 17.95 6.32 -4.77
CA ALA A 230 18.12 7.13 -5.97
C ALA A 230 17.34 8.44 -5.76
N ARG A 231 17.99 9.58 -6.05
CA ARG A 231 17.47 10.96 -5.89
C ARG A 231 15.97 11.04 -6.20
N SER A 232 15.17 11.11 -5.14
CA SER A 232 13.73 11.23 -5.22
C SER A 232 13.35 12.71 -5.12
N THR A 233 12.62 13.24 -6.09
CA THR A 233 11.97 14.56 -6.07
C THR A 233 10.73 14.58 -5.17
N ARG A 234 10.58 13.60 -4.27
CA ARG A 234 9.43 13.40 -3.40
C ARG A 234 9.58 14.21 -2.11
N VAL A 235 8.62 15.08 -1.83
CA VAL A 235 8.46 15.72 -0.53
C VAL A 235 7.57 14.83 0.32
N THR A 236 8.18 13.99 1.16
CA THR A 236 7.48 13.37 2.29
C THR A 236 7.50 14.36 3.45
N SER A 237 6.33 14.93 3.77
CA SER A 237 6.17 15.80 4.93
C SER A 237 6.33 14.97 6.20
N TYR A 238 7.36 15.26 6.99
CA TYR A 238 7.55 14.73 8.35
C TYR A 238 7.08 15.78 9.36
N PRO A 239 5.96 15.58 10.07
CA PRO A 239 5.66 16.40 11.24
C PRO A 239 6.70 16.09 12.33
N ARG A 240 7.61 17.04 12.60
CA ARG A 240 8.47 16.97 13.79
C ARG A 240 7.64 17.36 15.01
N PRO A 241 7.61 16.57 16.09
CA PRO A 241 7.08 17.03 17.36
C PRO A 241 7.93 18.21 17.85
N ARG A 242 7.31 19.36 18.10
CA ARG A 242 7.97 20.48 18.80
C ARG A 242 8.26 20.04 20.23
N GLN A 243 9.47 19.55 20.51
CA GLN A 243 9.97 19.53 21.88
C GLN A 243 10.14 20.98 22.32
N ARG A 244 9.30 21.44 23.25
CA ARG A 244 9.53 22.68 23.99
C ARG A 244 10.81 22.50 24.81
N ARG A 245 11.94 23.00 24.30
CA ARG A 245 13.14 23.19 25.14
C ARG A 245 12.86 24.36 26.08
N SER A 246 12.72 24.04 27.37
CA SER A 246 12.85 25.01 28.45
C SER A 246 14.27 25.59 28.40
N LEU A 247 14.39 26.86 28.01
CA LEU A 247 15.62 27.63 28.06
C LEU A 247 15.82 28.11 29.50
N LEU A 248 16.60 27.37 30.28
CA LEU A 248 17.14 27.87 31.54
C LEU A 248 18.33 28.80 31.22
N MET A 249 18.09 30.11 31.22
CA MET A 249 19.16 31.12 31.13
C MET A 249 20.08 31.03 32.37
N LYS A 250 21.39 30.97 32.16
CA LYS A 250 22.40 31.38 33.14
C LYS A 250 23.25 32.54 32.58
N PRO A 251 23.63 33.52 33.43
CA PRO A 251 24.06 34.84 32.98
C PRO A 251 25.52 34.92 32.51
N ARG A 252 25.77 35.87 31.61
CA ARG A 252 27.07 36.27 31.05
C ARG A 252 27.98 36.91 32.09
N SER A 253 29.27 36.59 32.04
CA SER A 253 30.36 37.44 32.56
C SER A 253 31.35 37.84 31.44
N ARG A 254 31.68 39.13 31.44
CA ARG A 254 32.52 39.93 30.51
C ARG A 254 33.99 39.50 30.40
N MET A 255 34.61 39.74 29.25
CA MET A 255 35.72 40.71 28.98
C MET A 255 36.16 40.58 27.50
N ARG A 256 36.10 41.61 26.64
CA ARG A 256 37.15 42.63 26.30
C ARG A 256 38.51 41.96 26.01
N THR A 257 39.21 42.11 24.89
CA THR A 257 39.55 43.29 24.04
C THR A 257 40.22 42.85 22.72
N GLU A 258 40.13 43.73 21.71
CA GLU A 258 40.97 43.98 20.51
C GLU A 258 42.15 43.06 20.10
N LYS A 259 42.34 42.79 18.78
CA LYS A 259 43.24 43.54 17.85
C LYS A 259 43.43 42.83 16.48
N LYS A 260 43.10 43.59 15.42
CA LYS A 260 43.75 43.81 14.10
C LYS A 260 44.60 42.72 13.37
N SER A 261 44.38 42.72 12.04
CA SER A 261 45.36 42.72 10.91
C SER A 261 45.36 41.44 10.05
N LEU A 262 44.74 41.42 8.86
CA LEU A 262 45.21 41.87 7.52
C LEU A 262 46.34 41.02 6.89
N ILE A 263 45.99 40.37 5.77
CA ILE A 263 46.69 40.35 4.45
C ILE A 263 48.04 39.61 4.35
N LEU A 264 48.14 38.55 3.52
CA LEU A 264 48.59 38.61 2.10
C LEU A 264 48.78 37.21 1.51
N MET A 265 48.37 37.06 0.23
CA MET A 265 48.74 35.98 -0.69
C MET A 265 50.27 35.74 -0.75
N ASN A 266 50.68 34.49 -0.99
CA ASN A 266 51.48 34.19 -2.18
C ASN A 266 51.55 32.69 -2.51
N CYS A 267 51.35 32.44 -3.80
CA CYS A 267 51.55 31.16 -4.47
C CYS A 267 52.89 31.22 -5.23
N ILE A 268 53.44 30.04 -5.56
CA ILE A 268 54.42 29.74 -6.63
C ILE A 268 55.88 29.37 -6.20
N ARG A 269 56.10 28.04 -6.19
CA ARG A 269 57.17 27.20 -6.81
C ARG A 269 58.67 27.53 -6.68
N LYS A 270 59.44 26.48 -6.32
CA LYS A 270 60.68 25.92 -6.94
C LYS A 270 60.99 24.58 -6.20
N LYS A 271 60.93 23.35 -6.76
CA LYS A 271 61.88 22.61 -7.65
C LYS A 271 63.36 22.89 -7.28
N LEU A 272 64.29 21.95 -7.01
CA LEU A 272 64.53 20.59 -7.52
C LEU A 272 65.74 19.91 -6.80
N CYS A 273 65.82 18.56 -6.90
CA CYS A 273 67.00 17.65 -6.82
C CYS A 273 67.58 17.24 -5.44
N PHE A 274 68.12 16.02 -5.19
CA PHE A 274 68.92 15.10 -6.03
C PHE A 274 68.99 13.63 -5.46
N CYS A 275 69.13 12.63 -6.36
CA CYS A 275 69.66 11.22 -6.29
C CYS A 275 69.13 10.16 -5.28
N SER A 276 68.58 8.98 -5.66
CA SER A 276 69.09 7.77 -6.41
C SER A 276 69.83 6.74 -5.50
N PRO A 277 70.00 5.41 -5.78
CA PRO A 277 69.60 4.57 -6.94
C PRO A 277 69.02 3.13 -6.70
N ARG A 278 68.34 2.60 -7.75
CA ARG A 278 68.37 1.24 -8.40
C ARG A 278 67.95 -0.01 -7.57
N ARG A 279 67.44 -1.13 -8.11
CA ARG A 279 67.50 -1.87 -9.40
C ARG A 279 66.15 -2.65 -9.55
N PHE A 280 65.68 -3.24 -10.65
CA PHE A 280 66.13 -3.54 -12.02
C PHE A 280 64.87 -3.57 -12.89
#